data_AF-A0A974HQI0-F1
#
_entry.id   AF-A0A974HQI0-F1
#
_cell.length_a   1.000
_cell.length_b   1.000
_cell.length_c   1.000
_cell.angle_alpha   90.00
_cell.angle_beta   90.00
_cell.angle_gamma   90.00
#
_symmetry.space_group_name_H-M   'P 1'
#
loop_
_entity.id
_entity.type
_entity.pdbx_description
1 polymer ?
#
loop_
_entity_poly.entity_id
_entity_poly.type
_entity_poly.pdbx_seq_one_letter_code
_entity_poly.pdbx_strand_id
1 'polypeptide(L)'
;MSHTTQQIKSKIPASRRILLKTLMLQKATEKLEKEKREADEEKTKILDEKVPSLQIAGLSLQELQELCTKLHKQIDSVDEERYDIEMKVKKHNMEEKAVEVTDWRKNIEAMSGMEGRKKKFDTSNA
;
A
#
# COMPACT_ATOMS: atom_id res chain seq x y z
N MET A 1 38.56 -47.13 5.26
CA MET A 1 38.58 -46.05 4.25
C MET A 1 37.39 -45.14 4.53
N SER A 2 37.60 -44.08 5.31
CA SER A 2 36.52 -43.19 5.75
C SER A 2 36.28 -42.14 4.66
N HIS A 3 35.17 -42.26 3.92
CA HIS A 3 34.78 -41.26 2.94
C HIS A 3 34.18 -40.05 3.68
N THR A 4 34.96 -38.97 3.80
CA THR A 4 34.47 -37.67 4.22
C THR A 4 33.72 -37.02 3.07
N THR A 5 32.38 -37.07 3.09
CA THR A 5 31.55 -36.29 2.16
C THR A 5 31.69 -34.81 2.51
N GLN A 6 32.56 -34.09 1.78
CA GLN A 6 32.67 -32.64 1.89
C GLN A 6 31.37 -32.00 1.40
N GLN A 7 30.60 -31.41 2.31
CA GLN A 7 29.45 -30.59 1.93
C GLN A 7 29.94 -29.36 1.17
N ILE A 8 29.48 -29.20 -0.07
CA ILE A 8 29.71 -28.00 -0.88
C ILE A 8 29.05 -26.82 -0.16
N LYS A 9 29.87 -25.96 0.47
CA LYS A 9 29.39 -24.72 1.11
C LYS A 9 28.76 -23.85 0.02
N SER A 10 27.51 -23.44 0.22
CA SER A 10 26.79 -22.61 -0.75
C SER A 10 27.53 -21.29 -1.01
N LYS A 11 27.57 -20.85 -2.27
CA LYS A 11 28.37 -19.69 -2.75
C LYS A 11 28.05 -18.37 -2.02
N ILE A 12 26.86 -18.26 -1.44
CA ILE A 12 26.41 -17.12 -0.65
C ILE A 12 26.13 -17.61 0.78
N PRO A 13 26.92 -17.15 1.76
CA PRO A 13 26.64 -17.41 3.17
C PRO A 13 25.27 -16.89 3.59
N ALA A 14 24.61 -17.58 4.52
CA ALA A 14 23.31 -17.16 5.05
C ALA A 14 23.33 -15.73 5.61
N SER A 15 24.42 -15.34 6.27
CA SER A 15 24.65 -13.97 6.76
C SER A 15 24.58 -12.92 5.66
N ARG A 16 25.19 -13.18 4.50
CA ARG A 16 25.16 -12.28 3.35
C ARG A 16 23.74 -12.13 2.79
N ARG A 17 22.96 -13.21 2.75
CA ARG A 17 21.55 -13.18 2.32
C ARG A 17 20.70 -12.33 3.27
N ILE A 18 20.90 -12.45 4.58
CA ILE A 18 20.17 -11.67 5.59
C ILE A 18 20.52 -10.19 5.44
N LEU A 19 21.82 -9.86 5.35
CA LEU A 19 22.28 -8.49 5.15
C LEU A 19 21.63 -7.85 3.91
N LEU A 20 21.59 -8.58 2.78
CA LEU A 20 20.94 -8.08 1.56
C LEU A 20 19.45 -7.83 1.77
N LYS A 21 18.73 -8.73 2.47
CA LYS A 21 17.32 -8.51 2.81
C LYS A 21 17.12 -7.27 3.67
N THR A 22 17.96 -7.07 4.69
CA THR A 22 17.92 -5.87 5.54
C THR A 22 18.13 -4.60 4.71
N LEU A 23 19.14 -4.57 3.84
CA LEU A 23 19.40 -3.43 2.97
C LEU A 23 18.26 -3.18 1.97
N MET A 24 17.65 -4.23 1.43
CA MET A 24 16.49 -4.12 0.55
C MET A 24 15.29 -3.53 1.28
N LEU A 25 15.00 -3.99 2.51
CA LEU A 25 13.92 -3.46 3.32
C LEU A 25 14.17 -2.00 3.71
N GLN A 26 15.37 -1.65 4.14
CA GLN A 26 15.75 -0.25 4.43
C GLN A 26 15.49 0.66 3.24
N LYS A 27 15.98 0.28 2.04
CA LYS A 27 15.75 1.06 0.82
C LYS A 27 14.27 1.09 0.41
N ALA A 28 13.51 0.03 0.65
CA ALA A 28 12.08 0.01 0.39
C ALA A 28 11.32 0.95 1.32
N THR A 29 11.67 0.97 2.61
CA THR A 29 11.10 1.90 3.60
C THR A 29 11.39 3.35 3.23
N GLU A 30 12.65 3.68 2.90
CA GLU A 30 13.02 5.03 2.45
C GLU A 30 12.23 5.49 1.21
N LYS A 31 12.06 4.59 0.23
CA LYS A 31 11.27 4.89 -0.97
C LYS A 31 9.79 5.11 -0.65
N LEU A 32 9.22 4.29 0.23
CA LEU A 32 7.83 4.40 0.66
C LEU A 32 7.59 5.71 1.42
N GLU A 33 8.51 6.12 2.29
CA GLU A 33 8.43 7.40 3.01
C GLU A 33 8.56 8.59 2.05
N LYS A 34 9.47 8.49 1.07
CA LYS A 34 9.62 9.50 0.03
C LYS A 34 8.33 9.66 -0.79
N GLU A 35 7.74 8.56 -1.24
CA GLU A 35 6.49 8.56 -2.01
C GLU A 35 5.34 9.17 -1.20
N LYS A 36 5.20 8.81 0.08
CA LYS A 36 4.20 9.42 0.98
C LYS A 36 4.36 10.93 1.09
N ARG A 37 5.60 11.40 1.28
CA ARG A 37 5.89 12.84 1.34
C ARG A 37 5.54 13.54 0.04
N GLU A 38 5.94 12.98 -1.11
CA GLU A 38 5.61 13.55 -2.42
C GLU A 38 4.09 13.59 -2.67
N ALA A 39 3.36 12.55 -2.23
CA ALA A 39 1.90 12.52 -2.31
C ALA A 39 1.24 13.59 -1.42
N ASP A 40 1.74 13.81 -0.21
CA ASP A 40 1.24 14.85 0.68
C ASP A 40 1.52 16.26 0.13
N GLU A 41 2.73 16.50 -0.39
CA GLU A 41 3.10 17.76 -1.04
C GLU A 41 2.24 18.03 -2.28
N GLU A 42 2.00 17.03 -3.11
CA GLU A 42 1.15 17.16 -4.30
C GLU A 42 -0.31 17.42 -3.91
N LYS A 43 -0.82 16.74 -2.88
CA LYS A 43 -2.15 17.01 -2.34
C LYS A 43 -2.28 18.46 -1.90
N THR A 44 -1.30 19.01 -1.19
CA THR A 44 -1.31 20.43 -0.79
C THR A 44 -1.32 21.35 -2.01
N LYS A 45 -0.47 21.11 -3.01
CA LYS A 45 -0.45 21.92 -4.24
C LYS A 45 -1.79 21.92 -4.98
N ILE A 46 -2.42 20.75 -5.12
CA ILE A 46 -3.73 20.61 -5.76
C ILE A 46 -4.78 21.40 -4.98
N LEU A 47 -4.78 21.32 -3.64
CA LEU A 47 -5.73 22.05 -2.81
C LEU A 47 -5.52 23.57 -2.90
N ASP A 48 -4.27 24.04 -2.91
CA ASP A 48 -3.95 25.45 -3.05
C ASP A 48 -4.41 26.01 -4.41
N GLU A 49 -4.31 25.21 -5.49
CA GLU A 49 -4.80 25.58 -6.82
C GLU A 49 -6.34 25.57 -6.90
N LYS A 50 -6.98 24.52 -6.37
CA LYS A 50 -8.43 24.31 -6.47
C LYS A 50 -9.24 25.19 -5.49
N VAL A 51 -8.67 25.46 -4.32
CA VAL A 51 -9.32 26.17 -3.21
C VAL A 51 -8.36 27.22 -2.66
N PRO A 52 -8.09 28.30 -3.42
CA PRO A 52 -7.21 29.37 -2.97
C PRO A 52 -7.82 30.10 -1.76
N SER A 53 -6.97 30.74 -0.96
CA SER A 53 -7.40 31.51 0.20
C SER A 53 -8.41 32.60 -0.18
N LEU A 54 -9.55 32.65 0.52
CA LEU A 54 -10.58 33.66 0.29
C LEU A 54 -10.10 35.04 0.76
N GLN A 55 -10.17 36.02 -0.14
CA GLN A 55 -9.96 37.43 0.17
C GLN A 55 -11.32 38.13 0.19
N ILE A 56 -11.74 38.55 1.39
CA ILE A 56 -13.03 39.23 1.60
C ILE A 56 -12.86 40.73 1.88
N ALA A 57 -11.63 41.17 2.16
CA ALA A 57 -11.34 42.57 2.46
C ALA A 57 -11.50 43.42 1.19
N GLY A 58 -12.17 44.56 1.33
CA GLY A 58 -12.36 45.51 0.23
C GLY A 58 -13.52 45.18 -0.72
N LEU A 59 -14.24 44.07 -0.52
CA LEU A 59 -15.45 43.78 -1.27
C LEU A 59 -16.62 44.63 -0.81
N SER A 60 -17.42 45.09 -1.76
CA SER A 60 -18.74 45.68 -1.51
C SER A 60 -19.75 44.62 -1.05
N LEU A 61 -20.88 45.08 -0.49
CA LEU A 61 -21.97 44.18 -0.07
C LEU A 61 -22.48 43.29 -1.21
N GLN A 62 -22.58 43.85 -2.42
CA GLN A 62 -23.05 43.12 -3.60
C GLN A 62 -22.04 42.04 -4.01
N GLU A 63 -20.76 42.37 -4.11
CA GLU A 63 -19.71 41.40 -4.45
C GLU A 63 -19.63 40.28 -3.41
N LEU A 64 -19.84 40.59 -2.13
CA LEU A 64 -19.90 39.59 -1.08
C LEU A 64 -21.11 38.65 -1.23
N GLN A 65 -22.29 39.17 -1.57
CA GLN A 65 -23.48 38.36 -1.83
C GLN A 65 -23.32 37.45 -3.05
N GLU A 66 -22.69 37.97 -4.12
CA GLU A 66 -22.36 37.19 -5.32
C GLU A 66 -21.36 36.08 -5.00
N LEU A 67 -20.31 36.39 -4.24
CA LEU A 67 -19.32 35.40 -3.78
C LEU A 67 -19.97 34.30 -2.94
N CYS A 68 -20.79 34.65 -1.94
CA CYS A 68 -21.49 33.66 -1.12
C CYS A 68 -22.39 32.75 -1.98
N THR A 69 -23.13 33.32 -2.92
CA THR A 69 -23.98 32.55 -3.85
C THR A 69 -23.16 31.59 -4.72
N LYS A 70 -22.00 32.05 -5.21
CA LYS A 70 -21.09 31.22 -6.00
C LYS A 70 -20.51 30.08 -5.17
N LEU A 71 -20.04 30.37 -3.95
CA LEU A 71 -19.47 29.36 -3.05
C LEU A 71 -20.50 28.29 -2.67
N HIS A 72 -21.75 28.67 -2.37
CA HIS A 72 -22.81 27.70 -2.07
C HIS A 72 -23.03 26.72 -3.23
N LYS A 73 -23.14 27.22 -4.47
CA LYS A 73 -23.28 26.35 -5.65
C LYS A 73 -22.06 25.44 -5.86
N GLN A 74 -20.86 25.96 -5.60
CA GLN A 74 -19.63 25.19 -5.71
C GLN A 74 -19.57 24.08 -4.66
N ILE A 75 -20.03 24.32 -3.42
CA ILE A 75 -20.09 23.31 -2.36
C ILE A 75 -20.96 22.14 -2.81
N ASP A 76 -22.17 22.42 -3.31
CA ASP A 76 -23.09 21.37 -3.77
C ASP A 76 -22.46 20.49 -4.86
N SER A 77 -21.83 21.13 -5.86
CA SER A 77 -21.15 20.42 -6.96
C SER A 77 -19.97 19.57 -6.48
N VAL A 78 -19.12 20.12 -5.60
CA VAL A 78 -17.94 19.41 -5.08
C VAL A 78 -18.36 18.25 -4.19
N ASP A 79 -19.43 18.38 -3.42
CA ASP A 79 -19.94 17.29 -2.58
C ASP A 79 -20.54 16.15 -3.41
N GLU A 80 -21.20 16.45 -4.53
CA GLU A 80 -21.65 15.43 -5.48
C GLU A 80 -20.46 14.66 -6.07
N GLU A 81 -19.43 15.36 -6.55
CA GLU A 81 -18.20 14.72 -7.06
C GLU A 81 -17.51 13.87 -5.98
N ARG A 82 -17.43 14.37 -4.74
CA ARG A 82 -16.86 13.66 -3.60
C ARG A 82 -17.64 12.36 -3.34
N TYR A 83 -18.96 12.42 -3.37
CA TYR A 83 -19.82 11.25 -3.17
C TYR A 83 -19.61 10.18 -4.24
N ASP A 84 -19.55 10.59 -5.52
CA ASP A 84 -19.30 9.68 -6.63
C ASP A 84 -17.94 8.97 -6.51
N ILE A 85 -16.90 9.70 -6.12
CA ILE A 85 -15.57 9.13 -5.88
C ILE A 85 -15.61 8.14 -4.72
N GLU A 86 -16.24 8.51 -3.60
CA GLU A 86 -16.39 7.65 -2.43
C GLU A 86 -17.08 6.32 -2.77
N MET A 87 -18.15 6.38 -3.58
CA MET A 87 -18.86 5.20 -4.03
C MET A 87 -18.01 4.30 -4.94
N LYS A 88 -17.21 4.89 -5.83
CA LYS A 88 -16.25 4.13 -6.67
C LYS A 88 -15.20 3.43 -5.82
N VAL A 89 -14.61 4.11 -4.83
CA VAL A 89 -13.63 3.52 -3.91
C VAL A 89 -14.26 2.40 -3.08
N LYS A 90 -15.48 2.61 -2.59
CA LYS A 90 -16.21 1.58 -1.82
C LYS A 90 -16.45 0.32 -2.65
N LYS A 91 -16.87 0.48 -3.91
CA LYS A 91 -17.06 -0.66 -4.84
C LYS A 91 -15.75 -1.42 -5.08
N HIS A 92 -14.68 -0.71 -5.39
CA HIS A 92 -13.36 -1.32 -5.59
C HIS A 92 -12.90 -2.13 -4.37
N ASN A 93 -13.01 -1.55 -3.17
CA ASN A 93 -12.63 -2.23 -1.93
C ASN A 93 -13.49 -3.48 -1.64
N MET A 94 -14.75 -3.50 -2.07
CA MET A 94 -15.61 -4.68 -1.93
C MET A 94 -15.18 -5.80 -2.91
N GLU A 95 -14.87 -5.44 -4.16
CA GLU A 95 -14.42 -6.38 -5.19
C GLU A 95 -13.06 -7.00 -4.81
N GLU A 96 -12.08 -6.21 -4.37
CA GLU A 96 -10.77 -6.72 -3.94
C GLU A 96 -10.87 -7.68 -2.73
N LYS A 97 -11.62 -7.30 -1.69
CA LYS A 97 -11.81 -8.14 -0.49
C LYS A 97 -12.50 -9.46 -0.79
N ALA A 98 -13.39 -9.47 -1.78
CA ALA A 98 -14.10 -10.68 -2.19
C ALA A 98 -13.20 -11.67 -2.95
N VAL A 99 -12.17 -11.19 -3.64
CA VAL A 99 -11.31 -12.01 -4.52
C VAL A 99 -10.01 -12.47 -3.85
N GLU A 100 -9.34 -11.62 -3.06
CA GLU A 100 -7.99 -11.95 -2.54
C GLU A 100 -7.98 -12.71 -1.21
N VAL A 101 -8.89 -12.39 -0.28
CA VAL A 101 -8.75 -12.79 1.13
C VAL A 101 -9.26 -14.21 1.40
N THR A 102 -10.26 -14.66 0.66
CA THR A 102 -10.95 -15.93 0.90
C THR A 102 -10.18 -17.15 0.43
N ASP A 103 -9.44 -17.06 -0.69
CA ASP A 103 -8.77 -18.20 -1.31
C ASP A 103 -7.32 -18.36 -0.87
N TRP A 104 -6.53 -17.27 -0.85
CA TRP A 104 -5.11 -17.36 -0.49
C TRP A 104 -4.87 -17.65 0.99
N ARG A 105 -5.65 -17.02 1.88
CA ARG A 105 -5.50 -17.21 3.33
C ARG A 105 -5.82 -18.64 3.75
N LYS A 106 -6.92 -19.22 3.24
CA LYS A 106 -7.29 -20.61 3.50
C LYS A 106 -6.23 -21.58 2.97
N ASN A 107 -5.68 -21.31 1.79
CA ASN A 107 -4.65 -22.18 1.19
C ASN A 107 -3.31 -22.07 1.94
N ILE A 108 -2.92 -20.88 2.41
CA ILE A 108 -1.72 -20.69 3.24
C ILE A 108 -1.88 -21.33 4.61
N GLU A 109 -3.02 -21.15 5.30
CA GLU A 109 -3.29 -21.79 6.60
C GLU A 109 -3.30 -23.32 6.47
N ALA A 110 -3.86 -23.86 5.39
CA ALA A 110 -3.81 -25.30 5.09
C ALA A 110 -2.38 -25.82 4.86
N MET A 111 -1.51 -25.03 4.23
CA MET A 111 -0.11 -25.41 3.98
C MET A 111 0.83 -25.14 5.17
N SER A 112 0.54 -24.15 6.02
CA SER A 112 1.37 -23.78 7.18
C SER A 112 1.32 -24.81 8.31
N GLY A 113 0.37 -25.75 8.29
CA GLY A 113 0.28 -26.85 9.26
C GLY A 113 1.27 -28.00 9.05
N MET A 114 2.13 -27.94 8.02
CA MET A 114 3.10 -29.00 7.69
C MET A 114 4.54 -28.72 8.15
N GLU A 115 4.74 -27.98 9.24
CA GLU A 115 6.06 -27.71 9.82
C GLU A 115 6.54 -28.91 10.67
N GLY A 116 6.79 -30.04 10.01
CA GLY A 116 7.34 -31.24 10.61
C GLY A 116 8.48 -31.81 9.77
N ARG A 117 9.54 -32.32 10.42
CA ARG A 117 10.62 -33.04 9.73
C ARG A 117 10.03 -34.27 9.02
N LYS A 118 9.85 -34.20 7.71
CA LYS A 118 9.46 -35.36 6.88
C LYS A 118 10.47 -36.49 7.10
N LYS A 119 10.07 -37.50 7.87
CA LYS A 119 10.82 -38.76 8.04
C LYS A 119 10.88 -39.42 6.66
N LYS A 120 12.05 -39.40 6.03
CA LYS A 120 12.32 -40.30 4.90
C LYS A 120 12.61 -41.66 5.53
N PHE A 121 11.72 -42.62 5.31
CA PHE A 121 12.06 -44.02 5.57
C PHE A 121 12.84 -44.49 4.34
N ASP A 122 14.08 -44.95 4.55
CA ASP A 122 14.84 -45.65 3.52
C ASP A 122 14.24 -47.05 3.36
N THR A 123 13.49 -47.28 2.28
CA THR A 123 13.13 -48.63 1.84
C THR A 123 14.37 -49.24 1.19
N SER A 124 15.28 -49.76 2.00
CA SER A 124 16.25 -50.74 1.54
C SER A 124 15.55 -52.10 1.51
N ASN A 125 15.33 -52.61 0.30
CA ASN A 125 14.99 -54.01 0.06
C ASN A 125 15.95 -54.93 0.82
N ALA A 126 15.40 -55.84 1.61
CA ALA A 126 15.98 -57.13 1.95
C ALA A 126 14.84 -58.12 2.12
#